data_AF-A0A2G4TAG0-F1
#
_entry.id   AF-A0A2G4TAG0-F1
#
_cell.length_a   1.000
_cell.length_b   1.000
_cell.length_c   1.000
_cell.angle_alpha   90.00
_cell.angle_beta   90.00
_cell.angle_gamma   90.00
#
_symmetry.space_group_name_H-M   'P 1'
#
loop_
_entity.id
_entity.type
_entity.pdbx_description
1 polymer ?
#
loop_
_entity_poly.entity_id
_entity_poly.type
_entity_poly.pdbx_seq_one_letter_code
_entity_poly.pdbx_strand_id
1 'polypeptide(L)'
;MTTYQPKYQGTLKILAHDGLELVGYSRNSPTDNSTANTTRLLQLMVDNLKERSFASRVYVSSSSWASTPFAKRDSKANDGIMSNLKSINDNTQDLLEYLNACDHDICLISIDFASLTTRSGDLLKLIEDNLAIKKIATETLTVNNGLFIIDVQDLKENQRMLNRFDNRSVFINRPK
;
A
#
# COMPACT_ATOMS: atom_id res chain seq x y z
N MET A 1 -10.16 -20.24 24.29
CA MET A 1 -10.04 -19.99 22.84
C MET A 1 -10.30 -18.51 22.64
N THR A 2 -9.26 -17.68 22.61
CA THR A 2 -9.40 -16.22 22.67
C THR A 2 -8.82 -15.64 21.39
N THR A 3 -9.65 -15.54 20.35
CA THR A 3 -9.26 -14.92 19.09
C THR A 3 -9.50 -13.43 19.22
N TYR A 4 -8.49 -12.71 19.73
CA TYR A 4 -8.47 -11.25 19.70
C TYR A 4 -8.19 -10.80 18.26
N GLN A 5 -9.21 -10.79 17.39
CA GLN A 5 -9.10 -10.07 16.13
C GLN A 5 -9.01 -8.58 16.49
N PRO A 6 -7.88 -7.90 16.25
CA PRO A 6 -7.78 -6.49 16.57
C PRO A 6 -8.86 -5.72 15.81
N LYS A 7 -9.53 -4.79 16.50
CA LYS A 7 -10.73 -4.05 16.07
C LYS A 7 -10.70 -3.56 14.61
N TYR A 8 -9.52 -3.27 14.07
CA TYR A 8 -9.34 -2.81 12.69
C TYR A 8 -9.58 -3.87 11.61
N GLN A 9 -9.33 -5.17 11.88
CA GLN A 9 -9.61 -6.24 10.92
C GLN A 9 -11.11 -6.37 10.66
N GLY A 10 -11.93 -6.10 11.67
CA GLY A 10 -13.38 -6.01 11.51
C GLY A 10 -13.77 -4.90 10.54
N THR A 11 -13.12 -3.74 10.60
CA THR A 11 -13.38 -2.62 9.68
C THR A 11 -13.05 -2.99 8.23
N LEU A 12 -11.92 -3.64 7.96
CA LEU A 12 -11.58 -4.07 6.59
C LEU A 12 -12.56 -5.12 6.06
N LYS A 13 -13.00 -6.05 6.91
CA LYS A 13 -14.04 -7.03 6.54
C LYS A 13 -15.37 -6.38 6.20
N ILE A 14 -15.76 -5.33 6.91
CA ILE A 14 -16.97 -4.55 6.59
C ILE A 14 -16.80 -3.89 5.22
N LEU A 15 -15.67 -3.24 4.94
CA LEU A 15 -15.43 -2.64 3.63
C LEU A 15 -15.52 -3.67 2.49
N ALA A 16 -14.92 -4.86 2.68
CA ALA A 16 -15.00 -5.95 1.70
C ALA A 16 -16.44 -6.46 1.53
N HIS A 17 -17.19 -6.61 2.62
CA HIS A 17 -18.60 -7.01 2.59
C HIS A 17 -19.48 -5.96 1.87
N ASP A 18 -19.15 -4.67 2.02
CA ASP A 18 -19.84 -3.55 1.38
C ASP A 18 -19.47 -3.39 -0.11
N GLY A 19 -18.70 -4.32 -0.67
CA GLY A 19 -18.40 -4.41 -2.10
C GLY A 19 -17.11 -3.72 -2.54
N LEU A 20 -16.29 -3.18 -1.62
CA LEU A 20 -14.98 -2.63 -1.98
C LEU A 20 -13.96 -3.76 -2.13
N GLU A 21 -13.25 -3.80 -3.26
CA GLU A 21 -12.08 -4.66 -3.38
C GLU A 21 -10.92 -4.09 -2.55
N LEU A 22 -10.31 -4.93 -1.73
CA LEU A 22 -9.16 -4.58 -0.91
C LEU A 22 -7.87 -4.85 -1.70
N VAL A 23 -7.19 -3.80 -2.17
CA VAL A 23 -5.96 -3.91 -2.96
C VAL A 23 -4.78 -3.47 -2.11
N GLY A 24 -3.84 -4.38 -1.88
CA GLY A 24 -2.62 -4.10 -1.13
C GLY A 24 -1.52 -3.52 -2.01
N TYR A 25 -0.80 -2.53 -1.49
CA TYR A 25 0.41 -1.99 -2.11
C TYR A 25 1.55 -1.88 -1.12
N SER A 26 2.73 -2.37 -1.53
CA SER A 26 3.96 -2.23 -0.77
C SER A 26 5.10 -1.69 -1.61
N ARG A 27 6.03 -0.99 -0.97
CA ARG A 27 7.21 -0.41 -1.62
C ARG A 27 8.43 -0.56 -0.75
N ASN A 28 9.53 -0.98 -1.36
CA ASN A 28 10.85 -0.87 -0.78
C ASN A 28 11.69 0.19 -1.51
N SER A 29 12.50 0.92 -0.73
CA SER A 29 13.44 1.89 -1.29
C SER A 29 14.66 1.17 -1.85
N PRO A 30 15.36 1.76 -2.85
CA PRO A 30 16.71 1.36 -3.16
C PRO A 30 17.58 1.46 -1.91
N THR A 31 18.27 0.37 -1.56
CA THR A 31 19.19 0.30 -0.41
C THR A 31 20.36 -0.60 -0.77
N ASP A 32 21.46 -0.50 -0.02
CA ASP A 32 22.64 -1.38 -0.18
C ASP A 32 22.42 -2.78 0.43
N ASN A 33 21.17 -3.13 0.78
CA ASN A 33 20.82 -4.45 1.27
C ASN A 33 20.97 -5.51 0.18
N SER A 34 21.28 -6.75 0.57
CA SER A 34 21.27 -7.86 -0.37
C SER A 34 19.88 -8.08 -0.98
N THR A 35 19.85 -8.59 -2.22
CA THR A 35 18.61 -9.02 -2.88
C THR A 35 17.79 -9.93 -2.00
N ALA A 36 18.42 -10.92 -1.34
CA ALA A 36 17.75 -11.86 -0.44
C ALA A 36 17.07 -11.16 0.77
N ASN A 37 17.75 -10.20 1.40
CA ASN A 37 17.16 -9.45 2.51
C ASN A 37 15.99 -8.58 2.04
N THR A 38 16.15 -7.92 0.90
CA THR A 38 15.08 -7.10 0.31
C THR A 38 13.86 -7.97 -0.05
N THR A 39 14.07 -9.11 -0.69
CA THR A 39 13.00 -10.08 -1.01
C THR A 39 12.30 -10.56 0.26
N ARG A 40 13.04 -10.93 1.31
CA ARG A 40 12.44 -11.37 2.58
C ARG A 40 11.56 -10.29 3.21
N LEU A 41 12.04 -9.04 3.26
CA LEU A 41 11.28 -7.93 3.84
C LEU A 41 10.04 -7.59 3.01
N LEU A 42 10.16 -7.59 1.67
CA LEU A 42 9.00 -7.41 0.79
C LEU A 42 8.01 -8.55 0.94
N GLN A 43 8.45 -9.80 1.04
CA GLN A 43 7.57 -10.94 1.27
C GLN A 43 6.80 -10.80 2.58
N LEU A 44 7.46 -10.42 3.67
CA LEU A 44 6.76 -10.15 4.94
C LEU A 44 5.70 -9.05 4.78
N MET A 45 5.95 -8.02 3.98
CA MET A 45 4.96 -7.00 3.68
C MET A 45 3.79 -7.55 2.86
N VAL A 46 4.07 -8.39 1.86
CA VAL A 46 3.02 -9.06 1.07
C VAL A 46 2.15 -9.95 1.95
N ASP A 47 2.78 -10.78 2.80
CA ASP A 47 2.08 -11.69 3.72
C ASP A 47 1.19 -10.91 4.69
N ASN A 48 1.67 -9.78 5.23
CA ASN A 48 0.85 -8.91 6.08
C ASN A 48 -0.39 -8.37 5.33
N LEU A 49 -0.22 -7.86 4.09
CA LEU A 49 -1.34 -7.37 3.29
C LEU A 49 -2.37 -8.47 2.99
N LYS A 50 -1.91 -9.70 2.71
CA LYS A 50 -2.78 -10.86 2.47
C LYS A 50 -3.50 -11.30 3.73
N GLU A 51 -2.76 -11.60 4.79
CA GLU A 51 -3.29 -12.28 5.98
C GLU A 51 -4.01 -11.34 6.93
N ARG A 52 -3.55 -10.09 7.04
CA ARG A 52 -4.04 -9.14 8.04
C ARG A 52 -4.97 -8.11 7.45
N SER A 53 -4.68 -7.67 6.24
CA SER A 53 -5.48 -6.68 5.54
C SER A 53 -6.48 -7.29 4.55
N PHE A 54 -6.47 -8.62 4.38
CA PHE A 54 -7.37 -9.37 3.49
C PHE A 54 -7.30 -8.91 2.03
N ALA A 55 -6.14 -8.44 1.58
CA ALA A 55 -5.96 -7.93 0.23
C ALA A 55 -6.18 -9.05 -0.81
N SER A 56 -7.20 -8.90 -1.66
CA SER A 56 -7.46 -9.82 -2.77
C SER A 56 -6.31 -9.79 -3.78
N ARG A 57 -5.74 -8.60 -3.99
CA ARG A 57 -4.60 -8.34 -4.87
C ARG A 57 -3.49 -7.61 -4.13
N VAL A 58 -2.24 -7.94 -4.45
CA VAL A 58 -1.07 -7.25 -3.86
C VAL A 58 -0.09 -6.86 -4.94
N TYR A 59 0.19 -5.57 -5.05
CA TYR A 59 1.19 -5.03 -5.97
C TYR A 59 2.38 -4.48 -5.22
N VAL A 60 3.57 -4.58 -5.80
CA VAL A 60 4.81 -4.26 -5.09
C VAL A 60 5.75 -3.40 -5.92
N SER A 61 6.41 -2.45 -5.28
CA SER A 61 7.55 -1.76 -5.88
C SER A 61 8.83 -2.19 -5.19
N SER A 62 9.67 -2.92 -5.91
CA SER A 62 10.84 -3.58 -5.31
C SER A 62 11.99 -2.61 -5.03
N SER A 63 12.10 -1.53 -5.81
CA SER A 63 13.22 -0.59 -5.73
C SER A 63 12.84 0.80 -6.27
N SER A 64 11.93 1.49 -5.58
CA SER A 64 11.58 2.87 -5.92
C SER A 64 11.55 3.74 -4.67
N TRP A 65 12.01 4.99 -4.75
CA TRP A 65 11.88 5.91 -3.64
C TRP A 65 10.42 6.28 -3.38
N ALA A 66 10.06 6.54 -2.13
CA ALA A 66 8.71 7.00 -1.77
C ALA A 66 8.34 8.34 -2.42
N SER A 67 9.36 9.14 -2.75
CA SER A 67 9.23 10.42 -3.44
C SER A 67 9.19 10.29 -4.97
N THR A 68 9.38 9.09 -5.52
CA THR A 68 9.23 8.84 -6.95
C THR A 68 7.72 8.77 -7.27
N PRO A 69 7.22 9.53 -8.25
CA PRO A 69 5.82 9.43 -8.71
C PRO A 69 5.47 8.01 -9.14
N PHE A 70 4.24 7.54 -8.86
CA PHE A 70 3.80 6.19 -9.18
C PHE A 70 4.05 5.80 -10.64
N ALA A 71 3.71 6.69 -11.59
CA ALA A 71 3.91 6.46 -13.03
C ALA A 71 5.39 6.22 -13.43
N LYS A 72 6.35 6.58 -12.58
CA LYS A 72 7.79 6.39 -12.84
C LYS A 72 8.40 5.24 -12.03
N ARG A 73 7.62 4.53 -11.20
CA ARG A 73 8.12 3.41 -10.39
C ARG A 73 8.18 2.15 -11.24
N ASP A 74 9.22 1.36 -11.05
CA ASP A 74 9.34 0.03 -11.69
C ASP A 74 9.25 0.05 -13.22
N SER A 75 9.51 1.20 -13.87
CA SER A 75 9.52 1.33 -15.34
C SER A 75 10.66 0.56 -16.01
N LYS A 76 11.58 0.02 -15.21
CA LYS A 76 12.59 -0.96 -15.59
C LYS A 76 12.40 -2.16 -14.67
N ALA A 77 12.10 -3.32 -15.23
CA ALA A 77 11.83 -4.51 -14.45
C ALA A 77 13.08 -4.91 -13.63
N ASN A 78 12.88 -5.16 -12.33
CA ASN A 78 13.90 -5.73 -11.45
C ASN A 78 13.55 -7.20 -11.22
N ASP A 79 13.82 -8.00 -12.25
CA ASP A 79 13.38 -9.39 -12.36
C ASP A 79 13.85 -10.27 -11.20
N GLY A 80 15.02 -9.96 -10.62
CA GLY A 80 15.62 -10.77 -9.55
C GLY A 80 14.83 -10.76 -8.24
N ILE A 81 14.27 -9.62 -7.83
CA ILE A 81 13.45 -9.56 -6.60
C ILE A 81 12.05 -10.07 -6.90
N MET A 82 11.44 -9.57 -7.98
CA MET A 82 10.05 -9.86 -8.35
C MET A 82 9.81 -11.35 -8.57
N SER A 83 10.72 -12.04 -9.25
CA SER A 83 10.62 -13.50 -9.52
C SER A 83 10.64 -14.37 -8.25
N ASN A 84 11.11 -13.85 -7.12
CA ASN A 84 11.20 -14.58 -5.86
C ASN A 84 10.06 -14.25 -4.88
N LEU A 85 9.20 -13.27 -5.20
CA LEU A 85 8.04 -12.95 -4.38
C LEU A 85 6.88 -13.88 -4.71
N LYS A 86 6.12 -14.25 -3.68
CA LYS A 86 4.93 -15.11 -3.77
C LYS A 86 3.69 -14.30 -3.43
N SER A 87 2.55 -14.70 -4.00
CA SER A 87 1.23 -14.11 -3.70
C SER A 87 1.12 -12.62 -4.04
N ILE A 88 1.94 -12.15 -4.98
CA ILE A 88 1.81 -10.83 -5.61
C ILE A 88 1.08 -10.94 -6.94
N ASN A 89 0.49 -9.83 -7.37
CA ASN A 89 -0.14 -9.70 -8.68
C ASN A 89 0.86 -9.22 -9.71
N ASP A 90 1.61 -8.15 -9.42
CA ASP A 90 2.84 -7.76 -10.12
C ASP A 90 3.39 -6.44 -9.48
N ASN A 91 4.00 -5.56 -10.27
CA ASN A 91 4.66 -4.34 -9.85
C ASN A 91 3.74 -3.08 -9.91
N THR A 92 4.33 -1.89 -9.72
CA THR A 92 3.55 -0.64 -9.73
C THR A 92 2.90 -0.32 -11.09
N GLN A 93 3.53 -0.68 -12.21
CA GLN A 93 2.95 -0.41 -13.53
C GLN A 93 1.67 -1.23 -13.73
N ASP A 94 1.69 -2.51 -13.38
CA ASP A 94 0.51 -3.37 -13.45
C ASP A 94 -0.60 -2.96 -12.47
N LEU A 95 -0.24 -2.36 -11.32
CA LEU A 95 -1.24 -1.73 -10.45
C LEU A 95 -1.94 -0.60 -11.18
N LEU A 96 -1.20 0.29 -11.86
CA LEU A 96 -1.78 1.43 -12.57
C LEU A 96 -2.66 0.97 -13.73
N GLU A 97 -2.22 -0.04 -14.48
CA GLU A 97 -3.02 -0.64 -15.55
C GLU A 97 -4.32 -1.25 -15.01
N TYR A 98 -4.23 -2.01 -13.91
CA TYR A 98 -5.40 -2.60 -13.27
C TYR A 98 -6.37 -1.56 -12.73
N LEU A 99 -5.88 -0.51 -12.05
CA LEU A 99 -6.69 0.57 -11.51
C LEU A 99 -7.41 1.37 -12.61
N ASN A 100 -6.78 1.51 -13.78
CA ASN A 100 -7.37 2.18 -14.94
C ASN A 100 -8.46 1.33 -15.60
N ALA A 101 -8.27 0.00 -15.63
CA ALA A 101 -9.16 -0.93 -16.32
C ALA A 101 -10.33 -1.42 -15.46
N CYS A 102 -10.24 -1.38 -14.14
CA CYS A 102 -11.28 -1.90 -13.25
C CYS A 102 -12.53 -1.01 -13.20
N ASP A 103 -13.69 -1.64 -13.10
CA ASP A 103 -15.02 -1.02 -13.10
C ASP A 103 -15.73 -1.07 -11.74
N HIS A 104 -14.98 -1.43 -10.69
CA HIS A 104 -15.48 -1.57 -9.32
C HIS A 104 -14.67 -0.74 -8.32
N ASP A 105 -15.25 -0.53 -7.14
CA ASP A 105 -14.67 0.33 -6.12
C ASP A 105 -13.55 -0.36 -5.34
N ILE A 106 -12.46 0.36 -5.11
CA ILE A 106 -11.24 -0.13 -4.48
C ILE A 106 -10.93 0.65 -3.19
N CYS A 107 -10.52 -0.10 -2.17
CA CYS A 107 -9.76 0.41 -1.04
C CYS A 107 -8.28 0.07 -1.24
N LEU A 108 -7.43 1.08 -1.45
CA LEU A 108 -5.98 0.89 -1.58
C LEU A 108 -5.34 0.88 -0.20
N ILE A 109 -4.74 -0.26 0.16
CA ILE A 109 -4.18 -0.54 1.48
C ILE A 109 -2.66 -0.50 1.46
N SER A 110 -2.06 0.11 2.47
CA SER A 110 -0.61 0.17 2.66
C SER A 110 -0.20 -0.13 4.10
N ILE A 111 1.03 -0.59 4.32
CA ILE A 111 1.53 -0.96 5.66
C ILE A 111 2.04 0.25 6.45
N ASP A 112 2.44 1.31 5.74
CA ASP A 112 2.79 2.60 6.33
C ASP A 112 2.50 3.72 5.31
N PHE A 113 2.54 4.99 5.74
CA PHE A 113 2.29 6.12 4.82
C PHE A 113 3.35 6.18 3.70
N ALA A 114 4.63 5.97 4.06
CA ALA A 114 5.76 6.04 3.14
C ALA A 114 5.85 4.83 2.19
N SER A 115 5.09 3.75 2.44
CA SER A 115 4.96 2.60 1.56
C SER A 115 4.07 2.95 0.37
N LEU A 116 3.16 3.91 0.51
CA LEU A 116 2.49 4.57 -0.62
C LEU A 116 3.38 5.67 -1.20
N THR A 117 3.63 6.73 -0.45
CA THR A 117 4.38 7.90 -0.95
C THR A 117 4.88 8.76 0.20
N THR A 118 5.93 9.56 -0.05
CA THR A 118 6.33 10.68 0.82
C THR A 118 5.96 12.03 0.22
N ARG A 119 5.01 12.05 -0.72
CA ARG A 119 4.56 13.22 -1.48
C ARG A 119 3.04 13.13 -1.66
N SER A 120 2.30 13.93 -0.91
CA SER A 120 0.84 14.03 -0.99
C SER A 120 0.35 14.37 -2.40
N GLY A 121 1.08 15.23 -3.14
CA GLY A 121 0.77 15.53 -4.54
C GLY A 121 0.82 14.30 -5.47
N ASP A 122 1.68 13.32 -5.20
CA ASP A 122 1.70 12.06 -5.98
C ASP A 122 0.50 11.17 -5.62
N LEU A 123 0.02 11.20 -4.38
CA LEU A 123 -1.18 10.48 -3.96
C LEU A 123 -2.44 11.09 -4.56
N LEU A 124 -2.55 12.43 -4.55
CA LEU A 124 -3.66 13.13 -5.20
C LEU A 124 -3.71 12.80 -6.69
N LYS A 125 -2.56 12.87 -7.37
CA LYS A 125 -2.48 12.53 -8.80
C LYS A 125 -2.89 11.08 -9.06
N LEU A 126 -2.46 10.12 -8.24
CA LEU A 126 -2.88 8.72 -8.34
C LEU A 126 -4.41 8.58 -8.24
N ILE A 127 -5.03 9.24 -7.26
CA ILE A 127 -6.48 9.16 -7.03
C ILE A 127 -7.27 9.87 -8.14
N GLU A 128 -6.76 10.98 -8.66
CA GLU A 128 -7.38 11.71 -9.78
C GLU A 128 -7.34 10.92 -11.08
N ASP A 129 -6.22 10.23 -11.34
CA ASP A 129 -6.03 9.42 -12.54
C ASP A 129 -6.77 8.06 -12.46
N ASN A 130 -7.21 7.64 -11.27
CA ASN A 130 -7.79 6.32 -11.03
C ASN A 130 -9.07 6.42 -10.18
N LEU A 131 -10.20 6.62 -10.84
CA LEU A 131 -11.50 6.84 -10.18
C LEU A 131 -12.02 5.63 -9.40
N ALA A 132 -11.49 4.43 -9.66
CA ALA A 132 -11.83 3.22 -8.91
C ALA A 132 -11.41 3.30 -7.44
N ILE A 133 -10.37 4.08 -7.10
CA ILE A 133 -9.94 4.25 -5.72
C ILE A 133 -10.98 5.11 -4.99
N LYS A 134 -11.72 4.52 -4.05
CA LYS A 134 -12.67 5.23 -3.17
C LYS A 134 -12.15 5.47 -1.78
N LYS A 135 -11.25 4.60 -1.31
CA LYS A 135 -10.68 4.72 0.04
C LYS A 135 -9.18 4.44 0.03
N ILE A 136 -8.46 5.16 0.88
CA ILE A 136 -7.07 4.85 1.24
C ILE A 136 -7.07 4.33 2.66
N ALA A 137 -6.42 3.19 2.85
CA ALA A 137 -6.20 2.58 4.14
C ALA A 137 -4.70 2.43 4.38
N THR A 138 -4.25 2.83 5.57
CA THR A 138 -2.85 2.71 5.98
C THR A 138 -2.79 2.07 7.35
N GLU A 139 -2.15 0.91 7.43
CA GLU A 139 -1.85 0.28 8.70
C GLU A 139 -0.85 1.18 9.46
N THR A 140 -1.10 1.41 10.74
CA THR A 140 -0.23 2.24 11.60
C THR A 140 0.24 1.44 12.80
N LEU A 141 0.50 0.15 12.56
CA LEU A 141 0.64 -0.87 13.60
C LEU A 141 1.78 -0.60 14.58
N THR A 142 2.86 -0.08 14.06
CA THR A 142 4.09 0.26 14.80
C THR A 142 3.98 1.55 15.61
N VAL A 143 2.95 2.36 15.35
CA VAL A 143 2.74 3.66 16.01
C VAL A 143 1.59 3.59 17.01
N ASN A 144 0.48 2.94 16.66
CA ASN A 144 -0.72 2.91 17.50
C ASN A 144 -1.53 1.61 17.38
N ASN A 145 -0.96 0.55 16.81
CA ASN A 145 -1.66 -0.73 16.54
C ASN A 145 -3.01 -0.56 15.82
N GLY A 146 -3.10 0.46 14.97
CA GLY A 146 -4.34 0.90 14.35
C GLY A 146 -4.35 0.81 12.84
N LEU A 147 -5.48 1.24 12.27
CA LEU A 147 -5.71 1.38 10.86
C LEU A 147 -6.28 2.78 10.63
N PHE A 148 -5.62 3.52 9.76
CA PHE A 148 -6.12 4.78 9.25
C PHE A 148 -6.90 4.50 7.97
N ILE A 149 -8.14 4.98 7.87
CA ILE A 149 -8.96 4.87 6.65
C ILE A 149 -9.54 6.24 6.36
N ILE A 150 -9.52 6.64 5.10
CA ILE A 150 -10.10 7.90 4.64
C ILE A 150 -10.76 7.73 3.28
N ASP A 151 -11.89 8.38 3.08
CA ASP A 151 -12.53 8.51 1.77
C ASP A 151 -11.71 9.45 0.87
N VAL A 152 -11.63 9.16 -0.41
CA VAL A 152 -10.86 9.99 -1.34
C VAL A 152 -11.42 11.41 -1.48
N GLN A 153 -12.73 11.62 -1.30
CA GLN A 153 -13.30 12.97 -1.33
C GLN A 153 -12.84 13.76 -0.10
N ASP A 154 -12.95 13.16 1.08
CA ASP A 154 -12.47 13.78 2.33
C ASP A 154 -10.95 14.04 2.30
N LEU A 155 -10.18 13.13 1.69
CA LEU A 155 -8.73 13.27 1.59
C LEU A 155 -8.32 14.46 0.72
N LYS A 156 -9.04 14.72 -0.39
CA LYS A 156 -8.78 15.85 -1.29
C LYS A 156 -8.98 17.20 -0.61
N GLU A 157 -9.92 17.29 0.32
CA GLU A 157 -10.27 18.53 1.02
C GLU A 157 -9.48 18.73 2.32
N ASN A 158 -8.80 17.70 2.82
CA ASN A 158 -8.19 17.72 4.14
C ASN A 158 -6.65 17.74 4.09
N GLN A 159 -6.09 18.96 4.05
CA GLN A 159 -4.63 19.17 4.05
C GLN A 159 -3.93 18.52 5.25
N ARG A 160 -4.55 18.48 6.42
CA ARG A 160 -3.97 17.86 7.61
C ARG A 160 -3.79 16.34 7.43
N MET A 161 -4.69 15.70 6.69
CA MET A 161 -4.59 14.27 6.38
C MET A 161 -3.55 14.02 5.29
N LEU A 162 -3.53 14.85 4.25
CA LEU A 162 -2.51 14.80 3.20
C LEU A 162 -1.09 14.93 3.75
N ASN A 163 -0.87 15.84 4.71
CA ASN A 163 0.45 16.05 5.33
C ASN A 163 1.00 14.81 6.05
N ARG A 164 0.16 13.81 6.38
CA ARG A 164 0.63 12.53 6.93
C ARG A 164 1.47 11.75 5.92
N PHE A 165 1.21 11.94 4.63
CA PHE A 165 1.95 11.34 3.53
C PHE A 165 3.21 12.13 3.16
N ASP A 166 3.43 13.34 3.69
CA ASP A 166 4.64 14.11 3.37
C ASP A 166 5.80 13.86 4.34
N ASN A 167 5.56 13.12 5.43
CA ASN A 167 6.49 13.04 6.55
C ASN A 167 7.27 11.72 6.60
N ARG A 168 8.61 11.79 6.50
CA ARG A 168 9.52 10.65 6.73
C ARG A 168 9.88 10.45 8.21
N SER A 169 9.60 11.43 9.08
CA SER A 169 10.15 11.45 10.44
C SER A 169 9.56 10.42 11.40
N VAL A 170 8.42 9.81 11.05
CA VAL A 170 7.96 8.60 11.71
C VAL A 170 8.55 7.43 10.95
N PHE A 171 9.85 7.17 11.16
CA PHE A 171 10.47 5.89 10.77
C PHE A 171 9.75 4.80 11.54
N ILE A 172 8.68 4.31 10.94
CA ILE A 172 7.98 3.11 11.35
C ILE A 172 8.97 1.97 11.14
N ASN A 173 9.48 1.41 12.24
CA ASN A 173 10.27 0.19 12.20
C ASN A 173 9.41 -0.89 11.57
N ARG A 174 9.65 -1.15 10.28
CA ARG A 174 9.05 -2.28 9.57
C ARG A 174 9.45 -3.56 10.32
N PRO A 175 8.57 -4.57 10.39
CA PRO A 175 8.93 -5.83 11.03
C PRO A 175 10.28 -6.30 10.48
N LYS A 176 11.24 -6.49 11.39
CA LYS A 176 12.57 -7.02 11.08
C LYS A 176 12.48 -8.51 10.79
#